data_AF-A0A0Q0CBK4-F1
#
_entry.id   AF-A0A0Q0CBK4-F1
#
_cell.length_a   1.000
_cell.length_b   1.000
_cell.length_c   1.000
_cell.angle_alpha   90.00
_cell.angle_beta   90.00
_cell.angle_gamma   90.00
#
_symmetry.space_group_name_H-M   'P 1'
#
loop_
_entity.id
_entity.type
_entity.pdbx_description
1 polymer ?
#
loop_
_entity_poly.entity_id
_entity_poly.type
_entity_poly.pdbx_seq_one_letter_code
_entity_poly.pdbx_strand_id
1 'polypeptide(L)'
;MYLGFEIQQFESLNGYVGNRIDLYEAQAKGRVGNLAQYIIGTYAGRQILDAEALSNQIFPEAKYDVFVSHSHADQRKAIDLAIALESRGLKVFVDSTVWGFYPELVNTIASAVHPSTGETADRLKLRISADVHMMLTSALHRTIAKAETFIFVRTEKSVPLTYSATERTLSPWLFSELQFSFQVRHAAPQRILKRLQGTLLDSVKGFNTMSLESMQYLMAFEAFNDHLPTVYGHGLREWFAQLPSNARGAEVLDSLYTQFSLESDYYRRRRELHAL
;
A
#
# COMPACT_ATOMS: atom_id res chain seq x y z
N MET A 1 -5.04 9.40 -6.17
CA MET A 1 -6.09 8.40 -5.90
C MET A 1 -7.43 8.96 -6.34
N TYR A 2 -8.30 8.15 -6.91
CA TYR A 2 -9.68 8.52 -7.23
C TYR A 2 -10.63 8.08 -6.12
N LEU A 3 -10.66 6.78 -5.82
CA LEU A 3 -11.47 6.19 -4.74
C LEU A 3 -10.78 4.96 -4.14
N GLY A 4 -11.32 4.44 -3.05
CA GLY A 4 -10.89 3.16 -2.49
C GLY A 4 -12.06 2.32 -2.01
N PHE A 5 -11.84 1.03 -1.78
CA PHE A 5 -12.83 0.12 -1.19
C PHE A 5 -12.12 -1.00 -0.43
N GLU A 6 -12.85 -1.73 0.39
CA GLU A 6 -12.36 -2.91 1.07
C GLU A 6 -13.00 -4.18 0.53
N ILE A 7 -12.24 -5.27 0.52
CA ILE A 7 -12.74 -6.59 0.20
C ILE A 7 -12.87 -7.40 1.48
N GLN A 8 -14.05 -7.92 1.76
CA GLN A 8 -14.29 -8.87 2.83
C GLN A 8 -14.50 -10.27 2.27
N GLN A 9 -14.06 -11.29 3.03
CA GLN A 9 -14.23 -12.70 2.66
C GLN A 9 -13.68 -13.00 1.25
N PHE A 10 -12.47 -12.52 0.95
CA PHE A 10 -11.86 -12.67 -0.37
C PHE A 10 -11.90 -14.12 -0.86
N GLU A 11 -12.33 -14.30 -2.10
CA GLU A 11 -12.32 -15.56 -2.82
C GLU A 11 -11.38 -15.44 -4.02
N SER A 12 -10.64 -16.52 -4.29
CA SER A 12 -9.69 -16.58 -5.42
C SER A 12 -10.39 -16.21 -6.72
N LEU A 13 -9.81 -15.24 -7.45
CA LEU A 13 -10.32 -14.81 -8.76
C LEU A 13 -9.75 -15.67 -9.88
N ASN A 14 -8.62 -16.33 -9.60
CA ASN A 14 -8.02 -17.28 -10.51
C ASN A 14 -8.34 -18.72 -10.09
N GLY A 15 -8.15 -19.65 -11.02
CA GLY A 15 -8.04 -21.08 -10.70
C GLY A 15 -6.72 -21.38 -9.97
N TYR A 16 -6.00 -22.43 -10.37
CA TYR A 16 -4.72 -22.73 -9.77
C TYR A 16 -3.62 -21.75 -10.23
N VAL A 17 -3.05 -20.97 -9.30
CA VAL A 17 -1.99 -19.98 -9.57
C VAL A 17 -0.72 -20.15 -8.74
N GLY A 18 -0.54 -21.29 -8.05
CA GLY A 18 0.60 -21.52 -7.13
C GLY A 18 1.95 -21.09 -7.70
N ASN A 19 2.34 -21.64 -8.84
CA ASN A 19 3.61 -21.31 -9.50
C ASN A 19 3.71 -19.83 -9.93
N ARG A 20 2.58 -19.17 -10.25
CA ARG A 20 2.57 -17.75 -10.66
C ARG A 20 2.76 -16.82 -9.46
N ILE A 21 2.22 -17.19 -8.29
CA ILE A 21 2.42 -16.46 -7.04
C ILE A 21 3.90 -16.49 -6.66
N ASP A 22 4.53 -17.67 -6.69
CA ASP A 22 5.93 -17.81 -6.31
C ASP A 22 6.86 -17.01 -7.26
N LEU A 23 6.55 -16.99 -8.57
CA LEU A 23 7.25 -16.16 -9.55
C LEU A 23 7.06 -14.66 -9.29
N TYR A 24 5.85 -14.24 -8.91
CA TYR A 24 5.55 -12.84 -8.58
C TYR A 24 6.38 -12.37 -7.38
N GLU A 25 6.47 -13.19 -6.33
CA GLU A 25 7.31 -12.92 -5.17
C GLU A 25 8.80 -12.84 -5.53
N ALA A 26 9.29 -13.74 -6.39
CA ALA A 26 10.69 -13.74 -6.81
C ALA A 26 11.06 -12.49 -7.62
N GLN A 27 10.18 -12.03 -8.51
CA GLN A 27 10.39 -10.81 -9.30
C GLN A 27 10.42 -9.54 -8.44
N ALA A 28 9.62 -9.50 -7.38
CA ALA A 28 9.70 -8.43 -6.39
C ALA A 28 11.04 -8.45 -5.64
N LYS A 29 11.54 -9.64 -5.29
CA LYS A 29 12.79 -9.87 -4.52
C LYS A 29 14.07 -9.39 -5.19
N GLY A 30 14.13 -9.32 -6.52
CA GLY A 30 15.35 -8.94 -7.25
C GLY A 30 15.75 -7.45 -7.24
N ARG A 31 15.12 -6.59 -6.42
CA ARG A 31 15.26 -5.12 -6.57
C ARG A 31 16.31 -4.46 -5.67
N VAL A 32 16.75 -5.11 -4.59
CA VAL A 32 17.76 -4.55 -3.67
C VAL A 32 19.17 -4.90 -4.17
N GLY A 33 19.86 -3.89 -4.71
CA GLY A 33 21.20 -4.01 -5.27
C GLY A 33 22.32 -3.55 -4.33
N ASN A 34 23.49 -3.24 -4.90
CA ASN A 34 24.66 -2.74 -4.19
C ASN A 34 24.40 -1.35 -3.59
N LEU A 35 24.37 -1.23 -2.25
CA LEU A 35 24.12 0.05 -1.56
C LEU A 35 25.15 1.13 -1.86
N ALA A 36 26.37 0.76 -2.26
CA ALA A 36 27.45 1.71 -2.54
C ALA A 36 27.08 2.73 -3.63
N GLN A 37 26.19 2.36 -4.56
CA GLN A 37 25.76 3.24 -5.64
C GLN A 37 24.86 4.40 -5.18
N TYR A 38 24.33 4.34 -3.96
CA TYR A 38 23.49 5.38 -3.37
C TYR A 38 24.25 6.29 -2.41
N ILE A 39 25.56 6.08 -2.21
CA ILE A 39 26.37 6.96 -1.38
C ILE A 39 26.69 8.21 -2.19
N ILE A 40 26.20 9.36 -1.73
CA ILE A 40 26.35 10.66 -2.43
C ILE A 40 27.40 11.56 -1.81
N GLY A 41 28.04 11.13 -0.73
CA GLY A 41 29.14 11.85 -0.12
C GLY A 41 29.30 11.56 1.36
N THR A 42 29.98 12.47 2.04
CA THR A 42 30.22 12.40 3.48
C THR A 42 29.91 13.76 4.13
N TYR A 43 29.30 13.73 5.32
CA TYR A 43 29.05 14.92 6.13
C TYR A 43 29.39 14.63 7.59
N ALA A 44 30.23 15.48 8.20
CA ALA A 44 30.72 15.30 9.57
C ALA A 44 31.30 13.89 9.85
N GLY A 45 32.05 13.35 8.89
CA GLY A 45 32.66 12.01 9.00
C GLY A 45 31.69 10.84 8.80
N ARG A 46 30.44 11.09 8.38
CA ARG A 46 29.42 10.06 8.14
C ARG A 46 29.10 9.97 6.65
N GLN A 47 28.89 8.75 6.13
CA GLN A 47 28.40 8.57 4.77
C GLN A 47 26.96 9.04 4.64
N ILE A 48 26.64 9.68 3.51
CA ILE A 48 25.29 10.15 3.18
C ILE A 48 24.74 9.21 2.10
N LEU A 49 23.61 8.58 2.39
CA LEU A 49 22.85 7.79 1.43
C LEU A 49 21.74 8.65 0.82
N ASP A 50 21.58 8.56 -0.50
CA ASP A 50 20.44 9.13 -1.20
C ASP A 50 19.20 8.25 -0.97
N ALA A 51 18.37 8.67 -0.01
CA ALA A 51 17.13 7.99 0.33
C ALA A 51 16.11 8.03 -0.83
N GLU A 52 16.14 9.05 -1.70
CA GLU A 52 15.23 9.15 -2.84
C GLU A 52 15.63 8.16 -3.93
N ALA A 53 16.91 8.10 -4.30
CA ALA A 53 17.41 7.14 -5.27
C ALA A 53 17.23 5.69 -4.79
N LEU A 54 17.52 5.42 -3.51
CA LEU A 54 17.29 4.10 -2.90
C LEU A 54 15.79 3.75 -2.89
N SER A 55 14.94 4.69 -2.50
CA SER A 55 13.49 4.52 -2.53
C SER A 55 12.99 4.26 -3.94
N ASN A 56 13.50 4.94 -4.96
CA ASN A 56 13.08 4.78 -6.36
C ASN A 56 13.54 3.46 -6.96
N GLN A 57 14.65 2.88 -6.49
CA GLN A 57 15.03 1.53 -6.88
C GLN A 57 14.03 0.49 -6.34
N ILE A 58 13.68 0.61 -5.05
CA ILE A 58 12.80 -0.34 -4.36
C ILE A 58 11.36 -0.18 -4.86
N PHE A 59 10.92 1.07 -4.98
CA PHE A 59 9.65 1.51 -5.54
C PHE A 59 9.92 2.24 -6.85
N PRO A 60 10.13 1.53 -7.97
CA PRO A 60 10.21 2.19 -9.26
C PRO A 60 8.98 3.07 -9.42
N GLU A 61 9.19 4.32 -9.87
CA GLU A 61 8.13 5.29 -10.15
C GLU A 61 7.28 4.82 -11.34
N ALA A 62 6.60 3.69 -11.19
CA ALA A 62 5.59 3.22 -12.09
C ALA A 62 4.27 3.86 -11.70
N LYS A 63 3.54 4.36 -12.70
CA LYS A 63 2.14 4.72 -12.53
C LYS A 63 1.35 3.42 -12.39
N TYR A 64 1.10 2.99 -11.16
CA TYR A 64 0.20 1.89 -10.86
C TYR A 64 -1.25 2.38 -11.00
N ASP A 65 -2.13 1.49 -11.46
CA ASP A 65 -3.56 1.75 -11.53
C ASP A 65 -4.23 1.40 -10.18
N VAL A 66 -3.74 0.35 -9.53
CA VAL A 66 -4.31 -0.23 -8.30
C VAL A 66 -3.22 -0.36 -7.24
N PHE A 67 -3.52 0.11 -6.02
CA PHE A 67 -2.76 -0.20 -4.82
C PHE A 67 -3.55 -1.22 -3.99
N VAL A 68 -2.92 -2.34 -3.62
CA VAL A 68 -3.49 -3.37 -2.74
C VAL A 68 -2.79 -3.33 -1.39
N SER A 69 -3.57 -3.02 -0.35
CA SER A 69 -3.19 -3.03 1.06
C SER A 69 -3.72 -4.30 1.73
N HIS A 70 -2.88 -5.00 2.51
CA HIS A 70 -3.25 -6.25 3.18
C HIS A 70 -2.34 -6.60 4.36
N SER A 71 -2.80 -7.49 5.23
CA SER A 71 -1.91 -8.09 6.23
C SER A 71 -0.81 -8.91 5.55
N HIS A 72 0.42 -8.82 6.05
CA HIS A 72 1.54 -9.64 5.58
C HIS A 72 1.18 -11.14 5.48
N ALA A 73 0.40 -11.65 6.43
CA ALA A 73 -0.05 -13.04 6.46
C ALA A 73 -1.12 -13.41 5.41
N ASP A 74 -1.61 -12.44 4.64
CA ASP A 74 -2.54 -12.62 3.52
C ASP A 74 -1.91 -12.24 2.17
N GLN A 75 -0.58 -12.13 2.10
CA GLN A 75 0.17 -11.84 0.86
C GLN A 75 -0.27 -12.67 -0.34
N ARG A 76 -0.51 -13.98 -0.17
CA ARG A 76 -0.95 -14.86 -1.27
C ARG A 76 -2.31 -14.44 -1.86
N LYS A 77 -3.25 -13.95 -1.03
CA LYS A 77 -4.56 -13.45 -1.50
C LYS A 77 -4.41 -12.16 -2.29
N ALA A 78 -3.56 -11.26 -1.80
CA ALA A 78 -3.28 -10.00 -2.49
C ALA A 78 -2.57 -10.22 -3.83
N ILE A 79 -1.64 -11.19 -3.90
CA ILE A 79 -0.99 -11.57 -5.16
C ILE A 79 -1.98 -12.24 -6.11
N ASP A 80 -2.90 -13.09 -5.62
CA ASP A 80 -3.96 -13.65 -6.47
C ASP A 80 -4.82 -12.55 -7.12
N LEU A 81 -5.25 -11.57 -6.32
CA LEU A 81 -5.97 -10.40 -6.81
C LEU A 81 -5.14 -9.62 -7.84
N ALA A 82 -3.87 -9.37 -7.54
CA ALA A 82 -2.98 -8.65 -8.45
C ALA A 82 -2.83 -9.37 -9.79
N ILE A 83 -2.55 -10.68 -9.76
CA ILE A 83 -2.44 -11.52 -10.96
C ILE A 83 -3.71 -11.47 -11.81
N ALA A 84 -4.88 -11.51 -11.17
CA ALA A 84 -6.17 -11.45 -11.86
C ALA A 84 -6.34 -10.09 -12.57
N LEU A 85 -6.11 -8.98 -11.87
CA LEU A 85 -6.23 -7.63 -12.42
C LEU A 85 -5.16 -7.34 -13.50
N GLU A 86 -3.93 -7.80 -13.31
CA GLU A 86 -2.85 -7.69 -14.28
C GLU A 86 -3.14 -8.49 -15.56
N SER A 87 -3.81 -9.64 -15.45
CA SER A 87 -4.28 -10.39 -16.63
C SER A 87 -5.27 -9.59 -17.50
N ARG A 88 -5.90 -8.57 -16.90
CA ARG A 88 -6.78 -7.61 -17.59
C ARG A 88 -6.06 -6.30 -17.94
N GLY A 89 -4.73 -6.25 -17.84
CA GLY A 89 -3.90 -5.13 -18.30
C GLY A 89 -3.82 -3.95 -17.33
N LEU A 90 -4.16 -4.15 -16.05
CA LEU A 90 -3.94 -3.16 -14.99
C LEU A 90 -2.54 -3.32 -14.40
N LYS A 91 -1.94 -2.21 -13.97
CA LYS A 91 -0.69 -2.21 -13.19
C LYS A 91 -1.05 -2.21 -11.71
N VAL A 92 -0.69 -3.28 -11.00
CA VAL A 92 -1.05 -3.45 -9.59
C VAL A 92 0.20 -3.35 -8.72
N PHE A 93 0.09 -2.60 -7.63
CA PHE A 93 1.09 -2.57 -6.58
C PHE A 93 0.58 -3.34 -5.35
N VAL A 94 1.39 -4.27 -4.86
CA VAL A 94 1.08 -5.12 -3.68
C VAL A 94 2.09 -4.78 -2.59
N ASP A 95 1.65 -4.18 -1.48
CA ASP A 95 2.54 -3.61 -0.45
C ASP A 95 3.58 -4.61 0.12
N SER A 96 3.21 -5.87 0.35
CA SER A 96 4.05 -6.89 0.98
C SER A 96 5.20 -7.34 0.11
N THR A 97 5.13 -7.08 -1.19
CA THR A 97 6.25 -7.33 -2.08
C THR A 97 7.46 -6.45 -1.76
N VAL A 98 7.27 -5.35 -1.03
CA VAL A 98 8.34 -4.46 -0.59
C VAL A 98 8.76 -4.71 0.87
N TRP A 99 7.83 -5.10 1.75
CA TRP A 99 8.16 -5.31 3.17
C TRP A 99 9.12 -6.45 3.45
N GLY A 100 9.17 -7.46 2.58
CA GLY A 100 10.16 -8.52 2.67
C GLY A 100 11.60 -8.01 2.78
N PHE A 101 11.88 -6.79 2.31
CA PHE A 101 13.21 -6.17 2.35
C PHE A 101 13.49 -5.35 3.59
N TYR A 102 12.50 -4.97 4.42
CA TYR A 102 12.76 -4.00 5.50
C TYR A 102 13.85 -4.48 6.47
N PRO A 103 13.80 -5.71 7.03
CA PRO A 103 14.84 -6.18 7.93
C PRO A 103 16.19 -6.35 7.23
N GLU A 104 16.19 -6.84 5.99
CA GLU A 104 17.40 -7.02 5.18
C GLU A 104 18.06 -5.69 4.90
N LEU A 105 17.31 -4.70 4.40
CA LEU A 105 17.78 -3.37 4.07
C LEU A 105 18.36 -2.64 5.29
N VAL A 106 17.68 -2.70 6.44
CA VAL A 106 18.19 -2.13 7.69
C VAL A 106 19.54 -2.79 8.05
N ASN A 107 19.64 -4.11 7.96
CA ASN A 107 20.88 -4.82 8.25
C ASN A 107 21.99 -4.46 7.25
N THR A 108 21.69 -4.43 5.95
CA THR A 108 22.67 -4.09 4.90
C THR A 108 23.20 -2.67 5.08
N ILE A 109 22.33 -1.68 5.38
CA ILE A 109 22.75 -0.30 5.66
C ILE A 109 23.58 -0.27 6.95
N ALA A 110 23.13 -0.93 8.02
CA ALA A 110 23.83 -0.96 9.30
C ALA A 110 25.22 -1.61 9.23
N SER A 111 25.41 -2.61 8.37
CA SER A 111 26.72 -3.22 8.13
C SER A 111 27.65 -2.35 7.28
N ALA A 112 27.12 -1.41 6.51
CA ALA A 112 27.90 -0.52 5.65
C ALA A 112 28.42 0.75 6.37
N VAL A 113 27.90 1.06 7.56
CA VAL A 113 28.23 2.29 8.31
C VAL A 113 28.73 1.99 9.71
N HIS A 114 29.60 2.85 10.23
CA HIS A 114 30.15 2.71 11.58
C HIS A 114 29.42 3.61 12.58
N PRO A 115 29.24 3.18 13.85
CA PRO A 115 28.69 4.04 14.89
C PRO A 115 29.53 5.31 15.09
N SER A 116 28.87 6.41 15.42
CA SER A 116 29.56 7.64 15.83
C SER A 116 30.34 7.43 17.14
N THR A 117 31.30 8.31 17.45
CA THR A 117 31.96 8.30 18.77
C THR A 117 30.92 8.39 19.89
N GLY A 118 30.92 7.42 20.80
CA GLY A 118 29.93 7.32 21.90
C GLY A 118 28.55 6.79 21.49
N GLU A 119 28.41 6.20 20.30
CA GLU A 119 27.22 5.50 19.83
C GLU A 119 27.40 3.99 19.88
N THR A 120 26.40 3.29 20.41
CA THR A 120 26.35 1.83 20.38
C THR A 120 25.83 1.35 19.03
N ALA A 121 26.19 0.14 18.63
CA ALA A 121 25.65 -0.49 17.42
C ALA A 121 24.12 -0.57 17.44
N ASP A 122 23.52 -0.82 18.61
CA ASP A 122 22.06 -0.87 18.76
C ASP A 122 21.40 0.48 18.50
N ARG A 123 21.98 1.58 19.00
CA ARG A 123 21.45 2.93 18.77
C ARG A 123 21.58 3.34 17.30
N LEU A 124 22.69 2.96 16.66
CA LEU A 124 22.87 3.14 15.22
C LEU A 124 21.79 2.39 14.44
N LYS A 125 21.57 1.11 14.75
CA LYS A 125 20.58 0.28 14.08
C LYS A 125 19.16 0.81 14.27
N LEU A 126 18.82 1.27 15.47
CA LEU A 126 17.53 1.89 15.77
C LEU A 126 17.27 3.14 14.92
N ARG A 127 18.28 4.01 14.77
CA ARG A 127 18.18 5.19 13.91
C ARG A 127 18.00 4.81 12.44
N ILE A 128 18.77 3.85 11.94
CA ILE A 128 18.65 3.34 10.57
C ILE A 128 17.26 2.72 10.33
N SER A 129 16.74 1.95 11.28
CA SER A 129 15.37 1.41 11.23
C SER A 129 14.33 2.52 11.06
N ALA A 130 14.43 3.61 11.83
CA ALA A 130 13.54 4.76 11.70
C ALA A 130 13.68 5.46 10.34
N ASP A 131 14.92 5.72 9.90
CA ASP A 131 15.20 6.38 8.61
C ASP A 131 14.63 5.56 7.44
N VAL A 132 14.86 4.25 7.43
CA VAL A 132 14.31 3.32 6.43
C VAL A 132 12.79 3.28 6.51
N HIS A 133 12.22 3.19 7.72
CA HIS A 133 10.77 3.17 7.91
C HIS A 133 10.10 4.43 7.32
N MET A 134 10.66 5.61 7.59
CA MET A 134 10.18 6.89 7.04
C MET A 134 10.28 6.94 5.51
N MET A 135 11.42 6.48 4.96
CA MET A 135 11.64 6.39 3.52
C MET A 135 10.58 5.49 2.84
N LEU A 136 10.38 4.27 3.34
CA LEU A 136 9.44 3.31 2.77
C LEU A 136 7.98 3.78 2.92
N THR A 137 7.60 4.32 4.08
CA THR A 137 6.27 4.91 4.31
C THR A 137 5.98 6.04 3.31
N SER A 138 6.95 6.93 3.13
CA SER A 138 6.81 8.05 2.18
C SER A 138 6.63 7.53 0.74
N ALA A 139 7.33 6.47 0.36
CA ALA A 139 7.20 5.85 -0.96
C ALA A 139 5.82 5.21 -1.17
N LEU A 140 5.27 4.57 -0.15
CA LEU A 140 3.91 4.00 -0.20
C LEU A 140 2.85 5.07 -0.33
N HIS A 141 2.94 6.13 0.46
CA HIS A 141 2.03 7.27 0.36
C HIS A 141 2.08 7.90 -1.04
N ARG A 142 3.28 8.08 -1.63
CA ARG A 142 3.40 8.53 -3.03
C ARG A 142 2.74 7.54 -4.00
N THR A 143 2.87 6.24 -3.75
CA THR A 143 2.27 5.19 -4.59
C THR A 143 0.74 5.19 -4.50
N ILE A 144 0.17 5.26 -3.29
CA ILE A 144 -1.28 5.41 -3.05
C ILE A 144 -1.80 6.70 -3.72
N ALA A 145 -1.07 7.81 -3.57
CA ALA A 145 -1.45 9.09 -4.17
C ALA A 145 -1.47 9.05 -5.71
N LYS A 146 -0.54 8.30 -6.33
CA LYS A 146 -0.46 8.15 -7.79
C LYS A 146 -1.40 7.09 -8.34
N ALA A 147 -1.77 6.08 -7.55
CA ALA A 147 -2.72 5.05 -7.93
C ALA A 147 -4.10 5.64 -8.24
N GLU A 148 -4.87 4.98 -9.09
CA GLU A 148 -6.26 5.34 -9.32
C GLU A 148 -7.15 4.80 -8.22
N THR A 149 -6.98 3.53 -7.84
CA THR A 149 -7.80 2.88 -6.82
C THR A 149 -6.97 2.30 -5.69
N PHE A 150 -7.46 2.44 -4.46
CA PHE A 150 -6.93 1.73 -3.29
C PHE A 150 -7.86 0.58 -2.91
N ILE A 151 -7.31 -0.61 -2.68
CA ILE A 151 -8.04 -1.80 -2.29
C ILE A 151 -7.46 -2.31 -0.98
N PHE A 152 -8.28 -2.40 0.06
CA PHE A 152 -7.91 -3.04 1.31
C PHE A 152 -8.47 -4.46 1.38
N VAL A 153 -7.61 -5.49 1.45
CA VAL A 153 -8.06 -6.88 1.65
C VAL A 153 -8.28 -7.11 3.15
N ARG A 154 -9.51 -6.89 3.62
CA ARG A 154 -9.90 -7.01 5.03
C ARG A 154 -10.04 -8.49 5.42
N THR A 155 -9.29 -8.88 6.44
CA THR A 155 -9.30 -10.21 7.05
C THR A 155 -9.10 -10.10 8.55
N GLU A 156 -9.37 -11.18 9.29
CA GLU A 156 -9.02 -11.30 10.71
C GLU A 156 -7.52 -11.12 10.97
N LYS A 157 -6.64 -11.31 9.98
CA LYS A 157 -5.20 -11.06 10.15
C LYS A 157 -4.82 -9.59 9.96
N SER A 158 -5.69 -8.81 9.32
CA SER A 158 -5.51 -7.37 9.08
C SER A 158 -6.10 -6.55 10.24
N VAL A 159 -7.24 -7.01 10.75
CA VAL A 159 -7.97 -6.47 11.90
C VAL A 159 -8.25 -7.59 12.91
N PRO A 160 -7.23 -8.01 13.70
CA PRO A 160 -7.33 -9.17 14.58
C PRO A 160 -8.10 -8.95 15.87
N LEU A 161 -8.45 -7.71 16.21
CA LEU A 161 -9.09 -7.42 17.48
C LEU A 161 -10.10 -6.27 17.38
N THR A 162 -11.08 -6.33 18.27
CA THR A 162 -12.07 -5.28 18.49
C THR A 162 -11.95 -4.83 19.94
N TYR A 163 -11.81 -3.52 20.16
CA TYR A 163 -11.76 -2.92 21.49
C TYR A 163 -12.71 -1.73 21.54
N SER A 164 -13.61 -1.70 22.54
CA SER A 164 -14.64 -0.66 22.70
C SER A 164 -15.49 -0.43 21.43
N ALA A 165 -15.91 -1.52 20.80
CA ALA A 165 -16.66 -1.54 19.52
C ALA A 165 -15.89 -1.01 18.29
N THR A 166 -14.60 -0.73 18.43
CA THR A 166 -13.73 -0.27 17.33
C THR A 166 -12.78 -1.39 16.89
N GLU A 167 -12.69 -1.62 15.59
CA GLU A 167 -11.73 -2.56 15.03
C GLU A 167 -10.31 -2.00 15.07
N ARG A 168 -9.34 -2.88 15.28
CA ARG A 168 -7.96 -2.48 15.49
C ARG A 168 -7.02 -3.35 14.67
N THR A 169 -6.02 -2.71 14.06
CA THR A 169 -4.90 -3.37 13.42
C THR A 169 -3.67 -3.33 14.34
N LEU A 170 -2.87 -4.39 14.28
CA LEU A 170 -1.58 -4.46 14.97
C LEU A 170 -0.42 -4.08 14.04
N SER A 171 -0.70 -3.77 12.77
CA SER A 171 0.29 -3.38 11.78
C SER A 171 0.36 -1.86 11.66
N PRO A 172 1.48 -1.22 12.05
CA PRO A 172 1.69 0.21 11.84
C PRO A 172 1.60 0.61 10.35
N TRP A 173 1.98 -0.30 9.45
CA TRP A 173 1.93 -0.10 8.01
C TRP A 173 0.49 -0.03 7.50
N LEU A 174 -0.35 -1.00 7.87
CA LEU A 174 -1.78 -0.99 7.52
C LEU A 174 -2.46 0.25 8.09
N PHE A 175 -2.14 0.62 9.34
CA PHE A 175 -2.65 1.85 9.94
C PHE A 175 -2.27 3.08 9.09
N SER A 176 -1.00 3.22 8.74
CA SER A 176 -0.50 4.33 7.93
C SER A 176 -1.16 4.40 6.54
N GLU A 177 -1.34 3.26 5.88
CA GLU A 177 -1.96 3.15 4.56
C GLU A 177 -3.46 3.50 4.60
N LEU A 178 -4.19 2.96 5.56
CA LEU A 178 -5.61 3.24 5.76
C LEU A 178 -5.86 4.72 6.06
N GLN A 179 -5.11 5.29 7.00
CA GLN A 179 -5.16 6.73 7.32
C GLN A 179 -4.85 7.58 6.09
N PHE A 180 -3.78 7.26 5.36
CA PHE A 180 -3.39 8.02 4.19
C PHE A 180 -4.41 7.91 3.05
N SER A 181 -5.04 6.74 2.85
CA SER A 181 -6.07 6.54 1.82
C SER A 181 -7.29 7.45 2.02
N PHE A 182 -7.59 7.83 3.26
CA PHE A 182 -8.62 8.82 3.56
C PHE A 182 -8.15 10.26 3.28
N GLN A 183 -6.93 10.60 3.69
CA GLN A 183 -6.41 11.97 3.70
C GLN A 183 -5.82 12.46 2.38
N VAL A 184 -5.39 11.54 1.51
CA VAL A 184 -4.74 11.85 0.23
C VAL A 184 -5.62 12.76 -0.62
N ARG A 185 -5.03 13.48 -1.58
CA ARG A 185 -5.81 14.24 -2.56
C ARG A 185 -6.53 13.29 -3.52
N HIS A 186 -7.83 13.48 -3.67
CA HIS A 186 -8.65 12.69 -4.58
C HIS A 186 -8.80 13.41 -5.92
N ALA A 187 -8.46 12.71 -7.01
CA ALA A 187 -8.55 13.23 -8.35
C ALA A 187 -9.27 12.22 -9.24
N ALA A 188 -10.40 12.64 -9.80
CA ALA A 188 -11.12 11.83 -10.78
C ALA A 188 -10.26 11.65 -12.05
N PRO A 189 -10.21 10.44 -12.63
CA PRO A 189 -9.55 10.20 -13.90
C PRO A 189 -10.10 11.12 -14.98
N GLN A 190 -9.23 11.60 -15.87
CA GLN A 190 -9.64 12.51 -16.95
C GLN A 190 -10.74 11.92 -17.83
N ARG A 191 -10.75 10.59 -18.01
CA ARG A 191 -11.82 9.90 -18.76
C ARG A 191 -13.19 9.98 -18.08
N ILE A 192 -13.23 10.03 -16.74
CA ILE A 192 -14.46 10.17 -15.94
C ILE A 192 -14.89 11.64 -15.92
N LEU A 193 -13.96 12.57 -15.72
CA LEU A 193 -14.24 14.02 -15.78
C LEU A 193 -14.84 14.45 -17.13
N LYS A 194 -14.34 13.88 -18.24
CA LYS A 194 -14.89 14.12 -19.59
C LYS A 194 -16.34 13.63 -19.75
N ARG A 195 -16.75 12.61 -18.99
CA ARG A 195 -18.13 12.11 -18.96
C ARG A 195 -19.02 12.95 -18.03
N LEU A 196 -18.44 13.59 -17.02
CA LEU A 196 -19.20 14.21 -15.92
C LEU A 196 -19.29 15.74 -15.94
N GLN A 197 -18.47 16.49 -16.70
CA GLN A 197 -18.46 17.97 -16.70
C GLN A 197 -18.79 18.59 -15.32
N GLY A 198 -17.93 18.41 -14.32
CA GLY A 198 -18.12 19.00 -12.99
C GLY A 198 -17.01 18.64 -11.99
N THR A 199 -16.51 19.65 -11.29
CA THR A 199 -15.41 19.77 -10.30
C THR A 199 -15.54 18.84 -9.06
N LEU A 200 -14.49 18.47 -8.30
CA LEU A 200 -13.67 19.29 -7.35
C LEU A 200 -12.44 18.49 -6.83
N LEU A 201 -11.41 19.18 -6.32
CA LEU A 201 -10.22 18.62 -5.68
C LEU A 201 -10.12 19.18 -4.25
N ASP A 202 -10.21 18.33 -3.24
CA ASP A 202 -10.01 18.72 -1.83
C ASP A 202 -8.55 18.67 -1.39
N SER A 203 -8.22 19.57 -0.47
CA SER A 203 -6.89 19.82 0.09
C SER A 203 -6.54 18.87 1.26
N VAL A 204 -5.27 18.47 1.30
CA VAL A 204 -4.68 17.53 2.26
C VAL A 204 -4.40 18.22 3.62
N LYS A 205 -4.74 17.57 4.74
CA LYS A 205 -4.23 17.92 6.08
C LYS A 205 -2.97 17.11 6.39
N GLY A 206 -1.97 17.76 7.01
CA GLY A 206 -0.65 17.19 7.32
C GLY A 206 -0.69 15.93 8.19
N PHE A 207 0.32 15.09 8.00
CA PHE A 207 0.45 13.73 8.54
C PHE A 207 1.35 13.70 9.80
N ASN A 208 0.97 12.93 10.82
CA ASN A 208 1.80 12.65 11.99
C ASN A 208 2.28 11.18 11.92
N THR A 209 3.60 10.97 11.83
CA THR A 209 4.24 9.65 11.88
C THR A 209 4.58 9.23 13.32
N MET A 210 4.06 8.08 13.76
CA MET A 210 4.60 7.32 14.90
C MET A 210 4.54 5.81 14.62
N SER A 211 5.69 5.14 14.52
CA SER A 211 6.19 4.22 15.57
C SER A 211 7.50 3.56 15.13
N LEU A 212 8.42 3.40 16.09
CA LEU A 212 9.54 2.48 16.01
C LEU A 212 9.08 1.11 16.52
N GLU A 213 9.42 0.05 15.79
CA GLU A 213 9.13 -1.33 16.18
C GLU A 213 9.87 -1.69 17.48
N SER A 214 9.11 -1.91 18.56
CA SER A 214 9.59 -2.64 19.74
C SER A 214 8.86 -3.99 19.80
N MET A 215 9.55 -5.10 19.55
CA MET A 215 8.94 -6.45 19.54
C MET A 215 8.61 -7.02 20.93
N GLN A 216 8.50 -6.18 21.97
CA GLN A 216 8.11 -6.62 23.32
C GLN A 216 6.68 -6.18 23.70
N TYR A 217 6.10 -5.20 22.99
CA TYR A 217 4.73 -4.73 23.18
C TYR A 217 4.05 -4.51 21.82
N LEU A 218 2.85 -5.06 21.63
CA LEU A 218 2.04 -4.81 20.44
C LEU A 218 1.20 -3.55 20.65
N MET A 219 1.32 -2.59 19.74
CA MET A 219 0.43 -1.43 19.70
C MET A 219 -0.78 -1.75 18.83
N ALA A 220 -1.97 -1.50 19.37
CA ALA A 220 -3.23 -1.63 18.65
C ALA A 220 -3.68 -0.26 18.12
N PHE A 221 -3.70 -0.12 16.80
CA PHE A 221 -4.14 1.09 16.11
C PHE A 221 -5.56 0.91 15.64
N GLU A 222 -6.34 1.99 15.62
CA GLU A 222 -7.66 1.99 15.00
C GLU A 222 -7.53 1.64 13.52
N ALA A 223 -8.24 0.60 13.08
CA ALA A 223 -8.28 0.27 11.67
C ALA A 223 -9.32 1.16 11.00
N PHE A 224 -8.92 2.39 10.69
CA PHE A 224 -9.82 3.39 10.11
C PHE A 224 -10.11 3.10 8.63
N ASN A 225 -11.17 2.35 8.39
CA ASN A 225 -11.63 1.94 7.05
C ASN A 225 -13.08 2.37 6.77
N ASP A 226 -13.70 3.19 7.62
CA ASP A 226 -15.11 3.59 7.51
C ASP A 226 -15.46 4.30 6.18
N HIS A 227 -14.47 4.95 5.56
CA HIS A 227 -14.59 5.60 4.25
C HIS A 227 -14.58 4.61 3.07
N LEU A 228 -14.23 3.34 3.30
CA LEU A 228 -14.15 2.32 2.26
C LEU A 228 -15.49 1.56 2.14
N PRO A 229 -16.16 1.62 0.99
CA PRO A 229 -17.25 0.69 0.67
C PRO A 229 -16.79 -0.76 0.77
N THR A 230 -17.69 -1.63 1.22
CA THR A 230 -17.41 -3.06 1.32
C THR A 230 -17.83 -3.79 0.04
N VAL A 231 -16.89 -4.53 -0.56
CA VAL A 231 -17.12 -5.51 -1.62
C VAL A 231 -16.89 -6.91 -1.05
N TYR A 232 -17.88 -7.80 -1.19
CA TYR A 232 -17.71 -9.19 -0.76
C TYR A 232 -17.02 -10.04 -1.82
N GLY A 233 -16.17 -10.98 -1.39
CA GLY A 233 -15.35 -11.81 -2.27
C GLY A 233 -16.16 -12.60 -3.30
N HIS A 234 -17.32 -13.16 -2.92
CA HIS A 234 -18.20 -13.84 -3.87
C HIS A 234 -18.62 -12.93 -5.03
N GLY A 235 -19.06 -11.71 -4.72
CA GLY A 235 -19.51 -10.73 -5.71
C GLY A 235 -18.36 -10.27 -6.60
N LEU A 236 -17.16 -10.08 -6.02
CA LEU A 236 -15.96 -9.77 -6.79
C LEU A 236 -15.58 -10.90 -7.76
N ARG A 237 -15.67 -12.16 -7.32
CA ARG A 237 -15.41 -13.33 -8.16
C ARG A 237 -16.41 -13.44 -9.30
N GLU A 238 -17.70 -13.26 -9.01
CA GLU A 238 -18.76 -13.28 -10.03
C GLU A 238 -18.57 -12.17 -11.07
N TRP A 239 -18.31 -10.94 -10.61
CA TRP A 239 -17.99 -9.81 -11.49
C TRP A 239 -16.80 -10.13 -12.38
N PHE A 240 -15.70 -10.64 -11.81
CA PHE A 240 -14.49 -10.93 -12.58
C PHE A 240 -14.71 -12.03 -13.63
N ALA A 241 -15.51 -13.05 -13.29
CA ALA A 241 -15.88 -14.13 -14.21
C ALA A 241 -16.77 -13.65 -15.37
N GLN A 242 -17.62 -12.65 -15.13
CA GLN A 242 -18.53 -12.06 -16.13
C GLN A 242 -17.86 -10.98 -17.00
N LEU A 243 -16.64 -10.54 -16.67
CA LEU A 243 -15.93 -9.53 -17.46
C LEU A 243 -15.72 -9.99 -18.90
N PRO A 244 -16.11 -9.17 -19.91
CA PRO A 244 -15.84 -9.46 -21.32
C PRO A 244 -14.36 -9.81 -21.54
N SER A 245 -14.10 -10.81 -22.38
CA SER A 245 -12.74 -11.30 -22.61
C SER A 245 -11.81 -10.23 -23.19
N ASN A 246 -12.37 -9.26 -23.91
CA ASN A 246 -11.68 -8.10 -24.50
C ASN A 246 -11.55 -6.88 -23.57
N ALA A 247 -12.25 -6.84 -22.43
CA ALA A 247 -12.15 -5.72 -21.50
C ALA A 247 -10.73 -5.63 -20.93
N ARG A 248 -10.13 -4.43 -21.01
CA ARG A 248 -8.75 -4.18 -20.56
C ARG A 248 -8.58 -2.82 -19.90
N GLY A 249 -7.60 -2.73 -18.99
CA GLY A 249 -7.16 -1.48 -18.36
C GLY A 249 -8.32 -0.69 -17.75
N ALA A 250 -8.43 0.58 -18.13
CA ALA A 250 -9.42 1.51 -17.61
C ALA A 250 -10.89 1.03 -17.69
N GLU A 251 -11.26 0.25 -18.71
CA GLU A 251 -12.62 -0.28 -18.87
C GLU A 251 -12.98 -1.27 -17.75
N VAL A 252 -11.98 -2.00 -17.26
CA VAL A 252 -12.13 -2.95 -16.15
C VAL A 252 -12.43 -2.19 -14.86
N LEU A 253 -11.72 -1.08 -14.61
CA LEU A 253 -11.97 -0.23 -13.45
C LEU A 253 -13.34 0.44 -13.53
N ASP A 254 -13.72 0.97 -14.69
CA ASP A 254 -15.04 1.59 -14.88
C ASP A 254 -16.17 0.57 -14.64
N SER A 255 -16.00 -0.68 -15.11
CA SER A 255 -16.92 -1.79 -14.85
C SER A 255 -17.01 -2.12 -13.36
N LEU A 256 -15.86 -2.21 -12.68
CA LEU A 256 -15.80 -2.44 -11.23
C LEU A 256 -16.55 -1.36 -10.45
N TYR A 257 -16.28 -0.09 -10.77
CA TYR A 257 -16.90 1.06 -10.09
C TYR A 257 -18.41 1.07 -10.27
N THR A 258 -18.88 0.74 -11.47
CA THR A 258 -20.31 0.69 -11.79
C THR A 258 -20.99 -0.48 -11.10
N GLN A 259 -20.41 -1.68 -11.18
CA GLN A 259 -21.00 -2.91 -10.63
C GLN A 259 -21.28 -2.81 -9.14
N PHE A 260 -20.37 -2.19 -8.38
CA PHE A 260 -20.48 -2.08 -6.93
C PHE A 260 -20.88 -0.67 -6.46
N SER A 261 -21.28 0.23 -7.37
CA SER A 261 -21.66 1.62 -7.06
C SER A 261 -20.62 2.39 -6.23
N LEU A 262 -19.33 2.07 -6.43
CA LEU A 262 -18.23 2.45 -5.53
C LEU A 262 -18.06 3.95 -5.43
N GLU A 263 -18.17 4.69 -6.54
CA GLU A 263 -18.03 6.14 -6.53
C GLU A 263 -19.05 6.79 -5.58
N SER A 264 -20.32 6.43 -5.72
CA SER A 264 -21.39 7.01 -4.92
C SER A 264 -21.27 6.67 -3.44
N ASP A 265 -20.93 5.43 -3.10
CA ASP A 265 -20.80 4.99 -1.71
C ASP A 265 -19.55 5.58 -1.05
N TYR A 266 -18.41 5.57 -1.76
CA TYR A 266 -17.15 6.12 -1.28
C TYR A 266 -17.28 7.60 -0.90
N TYR A 267 -17.78 8.42 -1.82
CA TYR A 267 -17.91 9.86 -1.54
C TYR A 267 -19.04 10.17 -0.54
N ARG A 268 -20.07 9.32 -0.43
CA ARG A 268 -21.08 9.46 0.63
C ARG A 268 -20.46 9.26 2.02
N ARG A 269 -19.81 8.12 2.25
CA ARG A 269 -19.16 7.77 3.54
C ARG A 269 -18.16 8.84 3.96
N ARG A 270 -17.37 9.34 3.02
CA ARG A 270 -16.41 10.42 3.31
C ARG A 270 -17.06 11.73 3.76
N ARG A 271 -18.17 12.14 3.14
CA ARG A 271 -18.91 13.34 3.56
C ARG A 271 -19.48 13.18 4.97
N GLU A 272 -19.98 12.00 5.30
CA GLU A 272 -20.50 11.68 6.63
C GLU A 272 -19.38 11.78 7.68
N LEU A 273 -18.18 11.28 7.39
CA LEU A 273 -17.01 11.37 8.27
C LEU A 273 -16.46 12.80 8.44
N HIS A 274 -16.62 13.67 7.43
CA HIS A 274 -16.22 15.09 7.54
C HIS A 274 -17.24 15.96 8.28
N ALA A 275 -18.47 15.47 8.48
CA ALA A 275 -19.53 16.17 9.19
C ALA A 275 -19.54 15.90 10.71
N LEU A 276 -18.71 14.94 11.16
CA LEU A 276 -18.45 14.60 12.57
C LEU A 276 -17.28 15.42 13.13
#